data_AF-D9UGP5-F1
#
_entry.id   AF-D9UGP5-F1
#
_cell.length_a   1.000
_cell.length_b   1.000
_cell.length_c   1.000
_cell.angle_alpha   90.00
_cell.angle_beta   90.00
_cell.angle_gamma   90.00
#
_symmetry.space_group_name_H-M   'P 1'
#
loop_
_entity.id
_entity.type
_entity.pdbx_description
1 polymer ?
#
loop_
_entity_poly.entity_id
_entity_poly.type
_entity_poly.pdbx_seq_one_letter_code
_entity_poly.pdbx_strand_id
1 'polypeptide(L)'
;MTSEARENGLSSTPLTWLYVPGDRPARVEKALAAGADVVLVDLEDAVAPDGKEYARAAVVELLSTPVPVPVHVRVNHLDGPWGAQERKRPLSGCHTCRASGCRSRGARRTCGARRSPAAGRR
;
A
#
# COMPACT_ATOMS: atom_id res chain seq x y z
N MET A 1 -11.54 -1.44 -37.30
CA MET A 1 -11.46 -2.44 -36.21
C MET A 1 -10.43 -1.99 -35.19
N THR A 2 -10.66 -0.85 -34.54
CA THR A 2 -9.81 -0.35 -33.44
C THR A 2 -10.71 -0.33 -32.21
N SER A 3 -10.52 -1.32 -31.34
CA SER A 3 -11.25 -1.46 -30.08
C SER A 3 -11.14 -0.15 -29.30
N GLU A 4 -12.30 0.45 -29.05
CA GLU A 4 -12.45 1.70 -28.32
C GLU A 4 -11.81 1.58 -26.94
N ALA A 5 -10.92 2.54 -26.66
CA ALA A 5 -10.42 2.80 -25.33
C ALA A 5 -11.62 3.00 -24.41
N ARG A 6 -11.72 2.15 -23.38
CA ARG A 6 -12.70 2.37 -22.31
C ARG A 6 -12.24 3.58 -21.50
N GLU A 7 -12.68 4.75 -21.92
CA GLU A 7 -12.91 5.88 -21.03
C GLU A 7 -13.97 5.46 -20.01
N ASN A 8 -13.57 5.16 -18.77
CA ASN A 8 -14.51 5.11 -17.66
C ASN A 8 -13.95 5.96 -16.52
N GLY A 9 -14.24 7.25 -16.63
CA GLY A 9 -14.17 8.19 -15.50
C GLY A 9 -15.33 7.92 -14.54
N LEU A 10 -15.07 7.13 -13.52
CA LEU A 10 -15.79 7.14 -12.24
C LEU A 10 -14.74 6.85 -11.16
N SER A 11 -14.88 7.45 -9.97
CA SER A 11 -14.08 7.10 -8.81
C SER A 11 -14.22 5.60 -8.53
N SER A 12 -13.32 4.80 -9.11
CA SER A 12 -13.50 3.35 -9.21
C SER A 12 -13.41 2.77 -7.81
N THR A 13 -14.54 2.28 -7.30
CA THR A 13 -14.54 1.41 -6.14
C THR A 13 -13.65 0.22 -6.51
N PRO A 14 -12.52 -0.01 -5.81
CA PRO A 14 -11.61 -1.07 -6.19
C PRO A 14 -12.32 -2.42 -6.04
N LEU A 15 -12.41 -3.19 -7.13
CA LEU A 15 -13.09 -4.48 -7.19
C LEU A 15 -12.14 -5.62 -6.82
N THR A 16 -10.85 -5.45 -7.12
CA THR A 16 -9.81 -6.46 -6.97
C THR A 16 -8.68 -5.96 -6.08
N TRP A 17 -8.36 -6.74 -5.05
CA TRP A 17 -7.28 -6.47 -4.12
C TRP A 17 -6.34 -7.67 -4.09
N LEU A 18 -5.06 -7.45 -4.36
CA LEU A 18 -4.03 -8.49 -4.22
C LEU A 18 -3.27 -8.31 -2.92
N TYR A 19 -3.26 -9.37 -2.13
CA TYR A 19 -2.56 -9.42 -0.86
C TYR A 19 -1.16 -10.02 -1.03
N VAL A 20 -0.14 -9.31 -0.54
CA VAL A 20 1.26 -9.76 -0.62
C VAL A 20 2.01 -9.46 0.68
N PRO A 21 2.87 -10.38 1.16
CA PRO A 21 3.70 -10.11 2.32
C PRO A 21 4.87 -9.20 1.95
N GLY A 22 5.18 -8.22 2.81
CA GLY A 22 6.19 -7.19 2.55
C GLY A 22 7.64 -7.69 2.58
N ASP A 23 7.88 -8.88 3.12
CA ASP A 23 9.20 -9.55 3.14
C ASP A 23 9.53 -10.27 1.82
N ARG A 24 8.68 -10.18 0.80
CA ARG A 24 8.87 -10.87 -0.49
C ARG A 24 8.75 -9.89 -1.67
N PRO A 25 9.76 -9.04 -1.91
CA PRO A 25 9.70 -7.99 -2.95
C PRO A 25 9.37 -8.53 -4.35
N ALA A 26 9.95 -9.67 -4.73
CA ALA A 26 9.63 -10.33 -6.02
C ALA A 26 8.15 -10.73 -6.17
N ARG A 27 7.41 -10.96 -5.07
CA ARG A 27 5.95 -11.20 -5.11
C ARG A 27 5.19 -9.88 -5.22
N VAL A 28 5.66 -8.83 -4.56
CA VAL A 28 5.08 -7.50 -4.64
C VAL A 28 5.15 -6.96 -6.07
N GLU A 29 6.31 -7.08 -6.72
CA GLU A 29 6.50 -6.70 -8.13
C GLU A 29 5.51 -7.42 -9.07
N LYS A 30 5.36 -8.74 -8.89
CA LYS A 30 4.40 -9.52 -9.67
C LYS A 30 2.95 -9.08 -9.43
N ALA A 31 2.59 -8.75 -8.18
CA ALA A 31 1.25 -8.27 -7.87
C ALA A 31 0.98 -6.88 -8.48
N LEU A 32 1.96 -5.98 -8.48
CA LEU A 32 1.86 -4.68 -9.15
C LEU A 32 1.67 -4.82 -10.67
N ALA A 33 2.24 -5.85 -11.27
CA ALA A 33 2.10 -6.16 -12.70
C ALA A 33 0.85 -7.01 -13.04
N ALA A 34 0.11 -7.50 -12.05
CA ALA A 34 -0.98 -8.47 -12.26
C ALA A 34 -2.32 -7.84 -12.70
N GLY A 35 -2.41 -6.51 -12.76
CA GLY A 35 -3.63 -5.80 -13.19
C GLY A 35 -4.72 -5.71 -12.12
N ALA A 36 -4.36 -5.81 -10.84
CA ALA A 36 -5.30 -5.56 -9.73
C ALA A 36 -5.55 -4.07 -9.51
N ASP A 37 -6.74 -3.72 -9.00
CA ASP A 37 -7.09 -2.33 -8.70
C ASP A 37 -6.26 -1.79 -7.53
N VAL A 38 -5.94 -2.63 -6.55
CA VAL A 38 -5.13 -2.28 -5.37
C VAL A 38 -4.20 -3.44 -4.99
N VAL A 39 -2.98 -3.10 -4.58
CA VAL A 39 -2.07 -4.05 -3.92
C VAL A 39 -2.01 -3.71 -2.43
N LEU A 40 -2.37 -4.69 -1.59
CA LEU A 40 -2.25 -4.62 -0.14
C LEU A 40 -0.99 -5.34 0.29
N VAL A 41 0.02 -4.57 0.71
CA VAL A 41 1.26 -5.10 1.27
C VAL A 41 1.13 -5.26 2.77
N ASP A 42 1.47 -6.45 3.28
CA ASP A 42 1.36 -6.75 4.70
C ASP A 42 2.70 -6.69 5.43
N LEU A 43 2.71 -5.95 6.54
CA LEU A 43 3.82 -5.93 7.50
C LEU A 43 3.47 -6.64 8.81
N GLU A 44 2.26 -7.21 8.93
CA GLU A 44 1.74 -7.87 10.13
C GLU A 44 1.88 -9.41 10.06
N ASP A 45 0.78 -10.15 10.02
CA ASP A 45 0.77 -11.59 10.30
C ASP A 45 1.46 -12.44 9.20
N ALA A 46 1.60 -11.91 7.98
CA ALA A 46 2.25 -12.61 6.88
C ALA A 46 3.78 -12.41 6.84
N VAL A 47 4.32 -11.64 7.81
CA VAL A 47 5.75 -11.40 7.99
C VAL A 47 6.17 -11.96 9.35
N ALA A 48 7.14 -12.87 9.35
CA ALA A 48 7.71 -13.42 10.58
C ALA A 48 8.44 -12.33 11.39
N PRO A 49 8.56 -12.45 12.73
CA PRO A 49 9.16 -11.41 13.58
C PRO A 49 10.57 -10.99 13.16
N ASP A 50 11.40 -11.92 12.72
CA ASP A 50 12.77 -11.71 12.21
C ASP A 50 12.80 -10.98 10.86
N GLY A 51 11.72 -11.06 10.08
CA GLY A 51 11.56 -10.39 8.79
C GLY A 51 10.99 -8.97 8.87
N LYS A 52 10.59 -8.47 10.04
CA LYS A 52 9.85 -7.20 10.18
C LYS A 52 10.66 -5.99 9.73
N GLU A 53 11.90 -5.87 10.17
CA GLU A 53 12.80 -4.80 9.75
C GLU A 53 13.03 -4.81 8.25
N TYR A 54 13.31 -5.98 7.69
CA TYR A 54 13.55 -6.16 6.27
C TYR A 54 12.31 -5.80 5.44
N ALA A 55 11.15 -6.35 5.79
CA ALA A 55 9.89 -6.08 5.11
C ALA A 55 9.58 -4.58 5.10
N ARG A 56 9.78 -3.91 6.24
CA ARG A 56 9.56 -2.47 6.33
C ARG A 56 10.53 -1.69 5.45
N ALA A 57 11.81 -2.08 5.39
CA ALA A 57 12.79 -1.44 4.53
C ALA A 57 12.43 -1.60 3.05
N ALA A 58 12.05 -2.81 2.63
CA ALA A 58 11.62 -3.11 1.26
C ALA A 58 10.37 -2.30 0.87
N VAL A 59 9.39 -2.15 1.77
CA VAL A 59 8.20 -1.33 1.51
C VAL A 59 8.54 0.16 1.43
N VAL A 60 9.47 0.67 2.25
CA VAL A 60 9.93 2.06 2.12
C VAL A 60 10.60 2.30 0.77
N GLU A 61 11.46 1.37 0.33
CA GLU A 61 12.11 1.44 -0.97
C GLU A 61 11.09 1.41 -2.11
N LEU A 62 10.13 0.48 -2.07
CA LEU A 62 9.04 0.41 -3.04
C LEU A 62 8.28 1.74 -3.15
N LEU A 63 7.92 2.34 -2.01
CA LEU A 63 7.14 3.58 -1.97
C LEU A 63 7.98 4.84 -2.26
N SER A 64 9.29 4.71 -2.42
CA SER A 64 10.17 5.82 -2.79
C SER A 64 10.07 6.18 -4.28
N THR A 65 9.51 5.28 -5.10
CA THR A 65 9.28 5.49 -6.54
C THR A 65 7.80 5.36 -6.89
N PRO A 66 7.34 5.99 -7.99
CA PRO A 66 5.97 5.83 -8.44
C PRO A 66 5.65 4.38 -8.84
N VAL A 67 4.52 3.87 -8.37
CA VAL A 67 4.01 2.52 -8.66
C VAL A 67 2.77 2.60 -9.58
N PRO A 68 2.51 1.58 -10.42
CA PRO A 68 1.46 1.63 -11.44
C PRO A 68 0.04 1.57 -10.88
N VAL A 69 -0.12 1.03 -9.67
CA VAL A 69 -1.42 0.86 -8.99
C VAL A 69 -1.33 1.33 -7.54
N PRO A 70 -2.43 1.78 -6.93
CA PRO A 70 -2.45 2.17 -5.52
C PRO A 70 -1.94 1.04 -4.60
N VAL A 71 -1.01 1.40 -3.72
CA VAL A 71 -0.49 0.51 -2.67
C VAL A 71 -1.07 0.89 -1.32
N HIS A 72 -1.71 -0.08 -0.69
CA HIS A 72 -2.17 -0.04 0.69
C HIS A 72 -1.20 -0.85 1.55
N VAL A 73 -0.92 -0.39 2.77
CA VAL A 73 -0.05 -1.13 3.69
C VAL A 73 -0.82 -1.48 4.94
N ARG A 74 -0.87 -2.77 5.29
CA ARG A 74 -1.33 -3.20 6.61
C ARG A 74 -0.14 -3.14 7.56
N VAL A 75 -0.28 -2.33 8.60
CA VAL A 75 0.73 -2.16 9.65
C VAL A 75 0.32 -2.97 10.88
N ASN A 76 1.30 -3.25 11.73
CA ASN A 76 1.09 -4.01 12.94
C ASN A 76 0.15 -3.28 13.90
N HIS A 77 -0.44 -4.05 14.82
CA HIS A 77 -1.26 -3.50 15.89
C HIS A 77 -0.50 -2.41 16.66
N LEU A 78 -1.10 -1.23 16.82
CA LEU A 78 -0.40 -0.02 17.30
C LEU A 78 0.16 -0.14 18.73
N ASP A 79 -0.49 -0.98 19.54
CA ASP A 79 -0.09 -1.28 20.92
C ASP A 79 0.92 -2.43 21.03
N GLY A 80 1.16 -3.15 19.93
CA GLY A 80 2.19 -4.16 19.86
C GLY A 80 3.59 -3.54 19.77
N PRO A 81 4.65 -4.31 20.05
CA PRO A 81 6.02 -3.83 19.97
C PRO A 81 6.27 -3.19 18.60
N TRP A 82 6.07 -3.95 17.52
CA TRP A 82 6.22 -3.53 16.12
C TRP A 82 5.42 -2.29 15.72
N GLY A 83 4.18 -2.19 16.19
CA GLY A 83 3.32 -1.03 15.92
C GLY A 83 3.85 0.26 16.56
N ALA A 84 4.60 0.16 17.66
CA ALA A 84 5.27 1.30 18.27
C ALA A 84 6.40 1.85 17.39
N GLN A 85 7.20 1.00 16.73
CA GLN A 85 8.20 1.49 15.77
C GLN A 85 7.55 2.08 14.52
N GLU A 86 6.49 1.46 13.99
CA GLU A 86 5.76 1.99 12.83
C GLU A 86 5.10 3.33 13.10
N ARG A 87 4.58 3.55 14.32
CA ARG A 87 4.08 4.87 14.75
C ARG A 87 5.17 5.93 14.80
N LYS A 88 6.37 5.59 15.29
CA LYS A 88 7.53 6.50 15.36
C LYS A 88 8.13 6.79 13.98
N ARG A 89 7.99 5.84 13.05
CA ARG A 89 8.53 5.90 11.69
C ARG A 89 7.39 5.67 10.71
N PRO A 90 6.57 6.69 10.39
CA PRO A 90 5.51 6.53 9.41
C PRO A 90 6.11 6.24 8.03
N LEU A 91 5.46 5.35 7.28
CA LEU A 91 5.75 5.19 5.85
C LEU A 91 5.30 6.46 5.14
N SER A 92 6.11 6.96 4.20
CA SER A 92 5.73 8.03 3.27
C SER A 92 5.40 7.39 1.92
N GLY A 93 4.48 7.97 1.16
CA GLY A 93 4.07 7.44 -0.16
C GLY A 93 3.01 6.32 -0.14
N CYS A 94 2.62 5.78 1.03
CA CYS A 94 1.48 4.85 1.12
C CYS A 94 0.15 5.62 0.91
N HIS A 95 -0.78 5.08 0.12
CA HIS A 95 -2.07 5.74 -0.12
C HIS A 95 -2.95 5.72 1.13
N THR A 96 -2.98 4.58 1.81
CA THR A 96 -3.49 4.47 3.19
C THR A 96 -2.71 3.40 3.95
N CYS A 97 -2.49 3.65 5.23
CA CYS A 97 -1.89 2.69 6.13
C CYS A 97 -2.99 2.27 7.13
N ARG A 98 -3.25 0.96 7.25
CA ARG A 98 -4.32 0.40 8.10
C ARG A 98 -3.69 -0.43 9.20
N ALA A 99 -3.83 0.01 10.45
CA ALA A 99 -3.48 -0.82 11.59
C ALA A 99 -4.55 -1.89 11.82
N SER A 100 -4.11 -3.11 12.12
CA SER A 100 -5.00 -4.19 12.57
C SER A 100 -5.67 -3.84 13.91
N GLY A 101 -6.86 -4.39 14.15
CA GLY A 101 -7.60 -4.23 15.41
C GLY A 101 -8.13 -2.82 15.72
N CYS A 102 -7.70 -1.79 15.00
CA CYS A 102 -8.07 -0.40 15.28
C CYS A 102 -9.51 -0.10 14.81
N ARG A 103 -10.47 -0.15 15.74
CA ARG A 103 -11.90 0.11 15.50
C ARG A 103 -12.28 1.60 15.47
N SER A 104 -11.37 2.49 15.83
CA SER A 104 -11.62 3.94 15.86
C SER A 104 -11.67 4.51 14.43
N ARG A 105 -12.68 5.35 14.14
CA ARG A 105 -12.88 5.95 12.79
C ARG A 105 -11.69 6.79 12.32
N GLY A 106 -10.82 7.25 13.23
CA GLY A 106 -9.58 8.00 12.97
C GLY A 106 -8.32 7.15 12.71
N ALA A 107 -8.44 5.82 12.65
CA ALA A 107 -7.32 4.90 12.42
C ALA A 107 -6.82 4.84 10.97
N ARG A 108 -7.63 5.34 10.02
CA ARG A 108 -7.18 5.64 8.67
C ARG A 108 -6.36 6.92 8.72
N ARG A 109 -5.06 6.80 8.95
CA ARG A 109 -4.15 7.90 8.66
C ARG A 109 -3.85 7.84 7.18
N THR A 110 -4.23 8.87 6.44
CA THR A 110 -3.58 9.17 5.17
C THR A 110 -2.14 9.49 5.53
N CYS A 111 -1.25 8.53 5.34
CA CYS A 111 0.15 8.86 5.09
C CYS A 111 0.13 9.90 3.98
N GLY A 112 0.83 11.03 4.17
CA GLY A 112 0.73 12.23 3.34
C GLY A 112 0.95 11.95 1.86
N ALA A 113 -0.12 11.52 1.18
CA ALA A 113 -0.14 11.40 -0.26
C ALA A 113 0.00 12.83 -0.78
N ARG A 114 1.15 13.14 -1.39
CA ARG A 114 1.14 14.18 -2.41
C ARG A 114 0.03 13.75 -3.35
N ARG A 115 -1.02 14.56 -3.46
CA ARG A 115 -1.96 14.42 -4.56
C ARG A 115 -1.10 14.33 -5.81
N SER A 116 -1.19 13.21 -6.53
CA SER A 116 -0.68 13.19 -7.88
C SER A 116 -1.32 14.40 -8.57
N PRO A 117 -0.56 15.37 -9.10
CA PRO A 117 -1.18 16.45 -9.83
C PRO A 117 -1.90 15.74 -10.98
N ALA A 118 -3.22 15.87 -11.02
CA ALA A 118 -3.99 15.47 -12.19
C ALA A 118 -3.23 16.05 -13.39
N ALA A 119 -2.72 15.17 -14.25
CA ALA A 119 -1.84 15.56 -15.33
C ALA A 119 -2.49 16.72 -16.08
N GLY A 120 -1.90 17.91 -15.93
CA GLY A 120 -2.39 19.13 -16.55
C GLY A 120 -2.31 18.98 -18.06
N ARG A 121 -3.46 19.00 -18.72
CA ARG A 121 -3.57 18.93 -20.18
C ARG A 121 -3.56 20.37 -20.72
N ARG A 122 -2.65 20.64 -21.67
CA ARG A 122 -2.79 21.73 -22.65
C ARG A 122 -3.54 21.19 -23.85
#